data_AF-A0A1X2H710-F1
#
_entry.id   AF-A0A1X2H710-F1
#
_cell.length_a   1.000
_cell.length_b   1.000
_cell.length_c   1.000
_cell.angle_alpha   90.00
_cell.angle_beta   90.00
_cell.angle_gamma   90.00
#
_symmetry.space_group_name_H-M   'P 1'
#
loop_
_entity.id
_entity.type
_entity.pdbx_description
1 polymer ?
#
loop_
_entity_poly.entity_id
_entity_poly.type
_entity_poly.pdbx_seq_one_letter_code
_entity_poly.pdbx_strand_id
1 'polypeptide(L)'
;MANTANQDKYVLTKPQWEQCLEPNDGSDTYLSIVIVTRMDDYAGNQHHRFQNFIDSAYLLAEHSQQKIELLVVEWNPPDDKRKVIDVFRFRQSPYLNYRVISVPKKIHQALPNRGNAPLHEFEGKNVGLRFARGEFIVATNQDDIWSHNFINAVKSRVFEKGRIYLQHQDPHNIHDPLPPSIVRLPSFADDDVLYNACALGDQDWGNYKLPKPMNVTVENILDIADQAGDFTMAHRDTWQIPRGYREEGGVAWMDIEFICTATWTFDIPVVYEKRGFTCHQDHENIWEFNPERVTDNKNIKMDEIMRKEKIYLNKEGQWALQQLDIWEYGLGCIEFKGGLCW
;
A
#
# COMPACT_ATOMS: atom_id res chain seq x y z
N MET A 1 13.10 -8.97 -31.27
CA MET A 1 13.46 -7.60 -30.83
C MET A 1 14.35 -7.75 -29.62
N ALA A 2 15.53 -7.13 -29.61
CA ALA A 2 16.48 -7.30 -28.51
C ALA A 2 15.85 -6.87 -27.18
N ASN A 3 16.09 -7.67 -26.13
CA ASN A 3 15.66 -7.40 -24.76
C ASN A 3 16.43 -6.18 -24.25
N THR A 4 15.83 -4.99 -24.31
CA THR A 4 16.47 -3.71 -23.96
C THR A 4 16.49 -3.41 -22.46
N ALA A 5 16.18 -4.40 -21.61
CA ALA A 5 16.37 -4.32 -20.17
C ALA A 5 17.88 -4.38 -19.84
N ASN A 6 18.67 -3.40 -20.29
CA ASN A 6 20.01 -3.23 -19.78
C ASN A 6 19.91 -2.76 -18.34
N GLN A 7 20.07 -3.71 -17.41
CA GLN A 7 20.26 -3.46 -15.97
C GLN A 7 21.31 -2.37 -15.72
N ASP A 8 22.25 -2.19 -16.65
CA ASP A 8 23.39 -1.27 -16.59
C ASP A 8 23.03 0.23 -16.63
N LYS A 9 21.80 0.62 -16.99
CA LYS A 9 21.44 2.05 -17.08
C LYS A 9 21.19 2.73 -15.71
N TYR A 10 21.00 1.97 -14.64
CA TYR A 10 20.58 2.52 -13.33
C TYR A 10 21.39 1.97 -12.15
N VAL A 11 22.68 1.68 -12.34
CA VAL A 11 23.55 1.37 -11.20
C VAL A 11 23.87 2.66 -10.47
N LEU A 12 23.10 2.96 -9.43
CA LEU A 12 23.37 4.08 -8.53
C LEU A 12 24.68 3.82 -7.78
N THR A 13 25.47 4.88 -7.59
CA THR A 13 26.53 4.86 -6.59
C THR A 13 25.91 4.75 -5.19
N LYS A 14 26.65 4.22 -4.20
CA LYS A 14 26.14 4.10 -2.82
C LYS A 14 25.54 5.41 -2.28
N PRO A 15 26.16 6.60 -2.44
CA PRO A 15 25.56 7.86 -1.99
C PRO A 15 24.24 8.22 -2.71
N GLN A 16 24.15 7.97 -4.01
CA GLN A 16 22.90 8.21 -4.76
C GLN A 16 21.79 7.25 -4.32
N TRP A 17 22.15 6.01 -4.03
CA TRP A 17 21.24 5.01 -3.49
C TRP A 17 20.77 5.37 -2.06
N GLU A 18 21.68 5.80 -1.18
CA GLU A 18 21.36 6.29 0.17
C GLU A 18 20.39 7.48 0.09
N GLN A 19 20.66 8.44 -0.79
CA GLN A 19 19.77 9.58 -1.03
C GLN A 19 18.39 9.14 -1.55
N CYS A 20 18.34 8.18 -2.48
CA CYS A 20 17.08 7.66 -3.00
C CYS A 20 16.22 7.03 -1.90
N LEU A 21 16.84 6.31 -0.97
CA LEU A 21 16.15 5.67 0.16
C LEU A 21 15.90 6.60 1.35
N GLU A 22 16.43 7.83 1.36
CA GLU A 22 16.26 8.75 2.48
C GLU A 22 14.74 9.01 2.75
N PRO A 23 14.22 8.60 3.91
CA PRO A 23 12.80 8.77 4.23
C PRO A 23 12.45 10.21 4.59
N ASN A 24 13.40 11.06 4.96
CA ASN A 24 13.14 12.48 5.19
C ASN A 24 14.15 13.32 4.42
N ASP A 25 13.93 13.42 3.11
CA ASP A 25 14.73 14.24 2.20
C ASP A 25 14.49 15.76 2.35
N GLY A 26 13.71 16.17 3.36
CA GLY A 26 13.27 17.55 3.54
C GLY A 26 12.20 18.00 2.55
N SER A 27 11.60 17.08 1.77
CA SER A 27 10.44 17.38 0.94
C SER A 27 9.20 17.60 1.81
N ASP A 28 8.41 18.65 1.54
CA ASP A 28 7.08 18.84 2.15
C ASP A 28 6.03 17.86 1.58
N THR A 29 6.40 16.59 1.35
CA THR A 29 5.51 15.57 0.81
C THR A 29 4.42 15.29 1.84
N TYR A 30 3.16 15.48 1.45
CA TYR A 30 2.03 15.33 2.37
C TYR A 30 1.61 13.86 2.51
N LEU A 31 1.53 13.14 1.38
CA LEU A 31 1.06 11.76 1.34
C LEU A 31 2.03 10.87 0.56
N SER A 32 2.42 9.74 1.13
CA SER A 32 3.02 8.63 0.40
C SER A 32 2.00 7.51 0.24
N ILE A 33 1.78 7.10 -1.00
CA ILE A 33 1.02 5.92 -1.38
C ILE A 33 1.99 4.77 -1.50
N VAL A 34 1.86 3.76 -0.66
CA VAL A 34 2.69 2.56 -0.64
C VAL A 34 1.89 1.39 -1.20
N ILE A 35 2.41 0.81 -2.28
CA ILE A 35 1.91 -0.46 -2.81
C ILE A 35 3.05 -1.46 -2.99
N VAL A 36 2.69 -2.73 -2.93
CA VAL A 36 3.62 -3.83 -3.17
C VAL A 36 3.12 -4.61 -4.37
N THR A 37 4.05 -4.98 -5.24
CA THR A 37 3.70 -5.71 -6.44
C THR A 37 4.81 -6.65 -6.87
N ARG A 38 4.44 -7.61 -7.71
CA ARG A 38 5.33 -8.51 -8.43
C ARG A 38 4.81 -8.61 -9.86
N MET A 39 5.69 -8.47 -10.85
CA MET A 39 5.31 -8.46 -12.27
C MET A 39 5.14 -9.88 -12.82
N ASP A 40 4.13 -10.61 -12.34
CA ASP A 40 3.81 -11.97 -12.74
C ASP A 40 2.31 -12.23 -12.96
N ASP A 41 1.56 -11.17 -13.28
CA ASP A 41 0.09 -11.16 -13.36
C ASP A 41 -0.57 -11.39 -11.99
N TYR A 42 -0.01 -10.77 -10.96
CA TYR A 42 -0.48 -10.87 -9.58
C TYR A 42 -1.97 -10.50 -9.49
N ALA A 43 -2.75 -11.41 -8.88
CA ALA A 43 -4.21 -11.34 -8.77
C ALA A 43 -4.98 -11.27 -10.13
N GLY A 44 -4.32 -11.57 -11.26
CA GLY A 44 -4.95 -11.69 -12.58
C GLY A 44 -5.23 -10.35 -13.27
N ASN A 45 -5.07 -10.34 -14.60
CA ASN A 45 -5.27 -9.16 -15.45
C ASN A 45 -4.57 -7.89 -14.90
N GLN A 46 -3.41 -8.07 -14.26
CA GLN A 46 -2.73 -7.06 -13.44
C GLN A 46 -2.46 -5.75 -14.20
N HIS A 47 -2.10 -5.87 -15.47
CA HIS A 47 -1.59 -4.75 -16.27
C HIS A 47 -2.58 -3.59 -16.38
N HIS A 48 -3.86 -3.87 -16.63
CA HIS A 48 -4.83 -2.79 -16.78
C HIS A 48 -5.22 -2.19 -15.43
N ARG A 49 -5.38 -3.03 -14.40
CA ARG A 49 -5.78 -2.61 -13.05
C ARG A 49 -4.70 -1.73 -12.41
N PHE A 50 -3.44 -2.15 -12.54
CA PHE A 50 -2.32 -1.39 -12.00
C PHE A 50 -2.05 -0.10 -12.81
N GLN A 51 -2.26 -0.10 -14.14
CA GLN A 51 -2.21 1.15 -14.90
C GLN A 51 -3.32 2.13 -14.46
N ASN A 52 -4.55 1.65 -14.24
CA ASN A 52 -5.65 2.46 -13.72
C ASN A 52 -5.33 3.00 -12.31
N PHE A 53 -4.70 2.21 -11.45
CA PHE A 53 -4.22 2.66 -10.13
C PHE A 53 -3.17 3.78 -10.24
N ILE A 54 -2.17 3.61 -11.12
CA ILE A 54 -1.14 4.64 -11.34
C ILE A 54 -1.76 5.94 -11.86
N ASP A 55 -2.68 5.83 -12.84
CA ASP A 55 -3.37 6.99 -13.40
C ASP A 55 -4.34 7.62 -12.37
N SER A 56 -4.94 6.83 -11.47
CA SER A 56 -5.78 7.38 -10.40
C SER A 56 -4.94 8.13 -9.36
N ALA A 57 -3.72 7.68 -9.04
CA ALA A 57 -2.79 8.40 -8.17
C ALA A 57 -2.38 9.76 -8.78
N TYR A 58 -2.21 9.81 -10.11
CA TYR A 58 -2.02 11.08 -10.84
C TYR A 58 -3.22 12.01 -10.65
N LEU A 59 -4.45 11.52 -10.83
CA LEU A 59 -5.65 12.32 -10.63
C LEU A 59 -5.81 12.79 -9.18
N LEU A 60 -5.51 11.93 -8.20
CA LEU A 60 -5.50 12.31 -6.79
C LEU A 60 -4.55 13.50 -6.54
N ALA A 61 -3.34 13.46 -7.10
CA ALA A 61 -2.37 14.55 -6.97
C ALA A 61 -2.86 15.84 -7.65
N GLU A 62 -3.36 15.77 -8.89
CA GLU A 62 -3.82 16.94 -9.64
C GLU A 62 -5.04 17.62 -8.98
N HIS A 63 -6.03 16.85 -8.52
CA HIS A 63 -7.26 17.39 -7.96
C HIS A 63 -7.10 17.89 -6.50
N SER A 64 -6.23 17.23 -5.72
CA SER A 64 -5.92 17.67 -4.35
C SER A 64 -4.89 18.80 -4.31
N GLN A 65 -4.04 18.92 -5.33
CA GLN A 65 -2.89 19.84 -5.41
C GLN A 65 -1.94 19.72 -4.21
N GLN A 66 -1.88 18.55 -3.57
CA GLN A 66 -0.92 18.24 -2.53
C GLN A 66 0.31 17.55 -3.12
N LYS A 67 1.48 17.69 -2.49
CA LYS A 67 2.67 16.93 -2.88
C LYS A 67 2.48 15.46 -2.44
N ILE A 68 2.42 14.57 -3.41
CA ILE A 68 2.20 13.14 -3.24
C ILE A 68 3.40 12.36 -3.78
N GLU A 69 3.73 11.28 -3.09
CA GLU A 69 4.62 10.24 -3.58
C GLU A 69 3.80 8.99 -3.90
N LEU A 70 4.02 8.40 -5.08
CA LEU A 70 3.67 7.00 -5.34
C LEU A 70 4.93 6.14 -5.19
N LEU A 71 4.99 5.38 -4.10
CA LEU A 71 6.07 4.48 -3.76
C LEU A 71 5.68 3.03 -4.06
N VAL A 72 6.25 2.47 -5.11
CA VAL A 72 6.06 1.08 -5.51
C VAL A 72 7.19 0.22 -4.97
N VAL A 73 6.85 -0.78 -4.16
CA VAL A 73 7.78 -1.82 -3.75
C VAL A 73 7.63 -3.01 -4.70
N GLU A 74 8.55 -3.12 -5.66
CA GLU A 74 8.61 -4.23 -6.59
C GLU A 74 9.37 -5.39 -5.95
N TRP A 75 8.64 -6.40 -5.49
CA TRP A 75 9.19 -7.47 -4.67
C TRP A 75 9.49 -8.73 -5.46
N ASN A 76 10.73 -9.22 -5.33
CA ASN A 76 11.21 -10.44 -5.95
C ASN A 76 10.82 -10.54 -7.44
N PRO A 77 11.07 -9.51 -8.27
CA PRO A 77 10.62 -9.49 -9.65
C PRO A 77 11.17 -10.70 -10.43
N PRO A 78 10.38 -11.36 -11.29
CA PRO A 78 10.87 -12.47 -12.10
C PRO A 78 11.96 -12.02 -13.09
N ASP A 79 13.04 -12.79 -13.20
CA ASP A 79 14.19 -12.45 -14.05
C ASP A 79 13.85 -12.42 -15.55
N ASP A 80 12.77 -13.08 -15.97
CA ASP A 80 12.29 -13.18 -17.35
C ASP A 80 11.19 -12.17 -17.72
N LYS A 81 10.84 -11.28 -16.78
CA LYS A 81 9.80 -10.26 -16.96
C LYS A 81 10.40 -8.86 -16.95
N ARG A 82 9.70 -7.92 -17.60
CA ARG A 82 10.04 -6.51 -17.51
C ARG A 82 9.67 -5.98 -16.13
N LYS A 83 10.44 -5.00 -15.65
CA LYS A 83 10.18 -4.34 -14.38
C LYS A 83 9.02 -3.37 -14.48
N VAL A 84 8.43 -3.00 -13.35
CA VAL A 84 7.35 -2.00 -13.24
C VAL A 84 7.65 -0.74 -14.06
N ILE A 85 8.87 -0.20 -13.92
CA ILE A 85 9.27 1.04 -14.61
C ILE A 85 9.26 0.94 -16.15
N ASP A 86 9.42 -0.27 -16.70
CA ASP A 86 9.47 -0.52 -18.15
C ASP A 86 8.11 -0.90 -18.74
N VAL A 87 7.12 -1.20 -17.89
CA VAL A 87 5.82 -1.75 -18.28
C VAL A 87 4.72 -0.68 -18.25
N PHE A 88 4.73 0.17 -17.23
CA PHE A 88 3.67 1.14 -17.00
C PHE A 88 4.04 2.54 -17.47
N ARG A 89 3.00 3.33 -17.75
CA ARG A 89 3.14 4.75 -18.10
C ARG A 89 2.96 5.58 -16.83
N PHE A 90 3.91 6.47 -16.60
CA PHE A 90 3.90 7.40 -15.48
C PHE A 90 3.77 8.82 -16.01
N ARG A 91 2.67 9.50 -15.69
CA ARG A 91 2.42 10.88 -16.15
C ARG A 91 3.17 11.87 -15.28
N GLN A 92 3.70 12.92 -15.89
CA GLN A 92 4.39 13.98 -15.16
C GLN A 92 3.40 14.94 -14.50
N SER A 93 3.66 15.30 -13.25
CA SER A 93 2.90 16.31 -12.49
C SER A 93 3.83 17.08 -11.56
N PRO A 94 3.58 18.37 -11.27
CA PRO A 94 4.29 19.10 -10.22
C PRO A 94 3.91 18.63 -8.80
N TYR A 95 2.82 17.86 -8.67
CA TYR A 95 2.26 17.37 -7.41
C TYR A 95 2.56 15.89 -7.15
N LEU A 96 3.11 15.15 -8.12
CA LEU A 96 3.37 13.71 -7.98
C LEU A 96 4.83 13.35 -8.32
N ASN A 97 5.50 12.71 -7.37
CA ASN A 97 6.77 12.02 -7.59
C ASN A 97 6.54 10.51 -7.53
N TYR A 98 7.33 9.77 -8.30
CA TYR A 98 7.32 8.31 -8.30
C TYR A 98 8.63 7.78 -7.77
N ARG A 99 8.56 6.71 -6.99
CA ARG A 99 9.72 5.99 -6.53
C ARG A 99 9.45 4.49 -6.59
N VAL A 100 10.42 3.73 -7.10
CA VAL A 100 10.36 2.27 -7.14
C VAL A 100 11.51 1.72 -6.31
N ILE A 101 11.18 0.91 -5.31
CA ILE A 101 12.15 0.13 -4.54
C ILE A 101 12.05 -1.32 -5.03
N SER A 102 13.10 -1.81 -5.71
CA SER A 102 13.15 -3.20 -6.18
C SER A 102 13.83 -4.08 -5.13
N VAL A 103 13.08 -5.00 -4.53
CA VAL A 103 13.59 -5.97 -3.55
C VAL A 103 14.02 -7.24 -4.29
N PRO A 104 15.33 -7.58 -4.37
CA PRO A 104 15.79 -8.72 -5.15
C PRO A 104 15.48 -10.06 -4.48
N LYS A 105 15.52 -11.13 -5.28
CA LYS A 105 15.37 -12.53 -4.85
C LYS A 105 16.25 -12.89 -3.64
N LYS A 106 17.47 -12.33 -3.56
CA LYS A 106 18.40 -12.55 -2.44
C LYS A 106 17.81 -12.12 -1.10
N ILE A 107 17.08 -10.99 -1.05
CA ILE A 107 16.39 -10.52 0.17
C ILE A 107 15.20 -11.42 0.47
N HIS A 108 14.37 -11.72 -0.54
CA HIS A 108 13.23 -12.62 -0.37
C HIS A 108 13.61 -13.99 0.22
N GLN A 109 14.74 -14.56 -0.21
CA GLN A 109 15.26 -15.84 0.30
C GLN A 109 15.86 -15.76 1.70
N ALA A 110 16.21 -14.56 2.17
CA ALA A 110 16.78 -14.34 3.50
C ALA A 110 15.72 -14.16 4.59
N LEU A 111 14.45 -13.97 4.20
CA LEU A 111 13.33 -13.77 5.12
C LEU A 111 12.48 -15.04 5.27
N PRO A 112 11.73 -15.19 6.38
CA PRO A 112 10.74 -16.24 6.53
C PRO A 112 9.72 -16.21 5.38
N ASN A 113 9.39 -17.38 4.81
CA ASN A 113 8.38 -17.51 3.77
C ASN A 113 7.42 -18.65 4.12
N ARG A 114 6.37 -18.35 4.89
CA ARG A 114 5.32 -19.32 5.16
C ARG A 114 4.39 -19.38 3.94
N GLY A 115 4.04 -20.59 3.51
CA GLY A 115 3.21 -20.78 2.32
C GLY A 115 3.94 -20.69 0.98
N ASN A 116 5.28 -20.49 0.98
CA ASN A 116 6.09 -20.43 -0.23
C ASN A 116 5.56 -19.38 -1.25
N ALA A 117 5.08 -18.25 -0.72
CA ALA A 117 4.53 -17.18 -1.53
C ALA A 117 5.65 -16.49 -2.33
N PRO A 118 5.46 -16.21 -3.63
CA PRO A 118 6.45 -15.51 -4.44
C PRO A 118 6.55 -14.01 -4.11
N LEU A 119 5.49 -13.46 -3.50
CA LEU A 119 5.37 -12.09 -3.03
C LEU A 119 5.23 -12.09 -1.50
N HIS A 120 6.06 -11.34 -0.80
CA HIS A 120 5.92 -11.08 0.64
C HIS A 120 5.22 -9.74 0.80
N GLU A 121 3.89 -9.74 0.76
CA GLU A 121 3.10 -8.52 0.71
C GLU A 121 3.35 -7.62 1.92
N PHE A 122 3.27 -8.16 3.14
CA PHE A 122 3.36 -7.37 4.37
C PHE A 122 4.78 -6.90 4.68
N GLU A 123 5.78 -7.73 4.42
CA GLU A 123 7.20 -7.33 4.45
C GLU A 123 7.48 -6.23 3.40
N GLY A 124 6.90 -6.34 2.20
CA GLY A 124 6.97 -5.30 1.19
C GLY A 124 6.29 -4.00 1.63
N LYS A 125 5.10 -4.07 2.25
CA LYS A 125 4.39 -2.91 2.77
C LYS A 125 5.24 -2.22 3.83
N ASN A 126 5.85 -2.98 4.73
CA ASN A 126 6.80 -2.47 5.72
C ASN A 126 8.03 -1.79 5.12
N VAL A 127 8.64 -2.35 4.06
CA VAL A 127 9.71 -1.67 3.32
C VAL A 127 9.24 -0.31 2.81
N GLY A 128 8.05 -0.25 2.22
CA GLY A 128 7.45 1.01 1.78
C GLY A 128 7.20 1.98 2.94
N LEU A 129 6.59 1.51 4.03
CA LEU A 129 6.34 2.31 5.24
C LEU A 129 7.63 2.91 5.84
N ARG A 130 8.72 2.13 5.85
CA ARG A 130 10.02 2.58 6.36
C ARG A 130 10.63 3.68 5.49
N PHE A 131 10.55 3.55 4.17
CA PHE A 131 11.25 4.44 3.24
C PHE A 131 10.38 5.59 2.71
N ALA A 132 9.06 5.54 2.87
CA ALA A 132 8.12 6.58 2.46
C ALA A 132 8.49 7.96 3.00
N ARG A 133 8.30 9.00 2.17
CA ARG A 133 8.65 10.39 2.49
C ARG A 133 7.51 11.23 3.08
N GLY A 134 6.27 10.83 2.85
CA GLY A 134 5.06 11.56 3.23
C GLY A 134 4.89 11.72 4.74
N GLU A 135 4.27 12.84 5.13
CA GLU A 135 3.75 13.05 6.48
C GLU A 135 2.77 11.94 6.87
N PHE A 136 1.84 11.63 5.97
CA PHE A 136 0.93 10.49 6.04
C PHE A 136 1.32 9.42 5.03
N ILE A 137 1.16 8.17 5.41
CA ILE A 137 1.47 7.01 4.57
C ILE A 137 0.25 6.11 4.53
N VAL A 138 -0.26 5.87 3.32
CA VAL A 138 -1.32 4.88 3.05
C VAL A 138 -0.69 3.63 2.45
N ALA A 139 -0.94 2.48 3.07
CA ALA A 139 -0.69 1.18 2.49
C ALA A 139 -2.02 0.67 1.89
N THR A 140 -1.97 0.28 0.61
CA THR A 140 -3.13 -0.08 -0.21
C THR A 140 -2.73 -1.14 -1.23
N ASN A 141 -3.69 -1.65 -2.00
CA ASN A 141 -3.44 -2.63 -3.05
C ASN A 141 -3.33 -1.96 -4.43
N GLN A 142 -2.80 -2.68 -5.42
CA GLN A 142 -2.49 -2.13 -6.75
C GLN A 142 -3.72 -1.97 -7.67
N ASP A 143 -4.89 -2.28 -7.15
CA ASP A 143 -6.17 -2.38 -7.82
C ASP A 143 -7.24 -1.46 -7.21
N ASP A 144 -6.87 -0.64 -6.23
CA ASP A 144 -7.73 0.35 -5.59
C ASP A 144 -7.81 1.68 -6.36
N ILE A 145 -9.01 2.25 -6.49
CA ILE A 145 -9.23 3.55 -7.14
C ILE A 145 -9.64 4.58 -6.11
N TRP A 146 -8.96 5.73 -6.09
CA TRP A 146 -9.23 6.80 -5.13
C TRP A 146 -10.62 7.39 -5.31
N SER A 147 -11.37 7.44 -4.22
CA SER A 147 -12.70 8.07 -4.18
C SER A 147 -12.62 9.59 -4.17
N HIS A 148 -13.72 10.22 -4.54
CA HIS A 148 -13.91 11.66 -4.30
C HIS A 148 -13.78 12.04 -2.82
N ASN A 149 -14.18 11.17 -1.88
CA ASN A 149 -14.03 11.41 -0.43
C ASN A 149 -12.56 11.59 -0.07
N PHE A 150 -11.69 10.71 -0.57
CA PHE A 150 -10.26 10.73 -0.23
C PHE A 150 -9.55 11.91 -0.87
N ILE A 151 -9.84 12.21 -2.14
CA ILE A 151 -9.33 13.41 -2.81
C ILE A 151 -9.69 14.66 -2.00
N ASN A 152 -10.94 14.74 -1.53
CA ASN A 152 -11.40 15.86 -0.73
C ASN A 152 -10.73 15.91 0.66
N ALA A 153 -10.56 14.76 1.33
CA ALA A 153 -9.87 14.67 2.62
C ALA A 153 -8.39 15.11 2.50
N VAL A 154 -7.69 14.65 1.47
CA VAL A 154 -6.30 15.06 1.17
C VAL A 154 -6.23 16.56 0.88
N LYS A 155 -7.12 17.08 0.03
CA LYS A 155 -7.23 18.52 -0.28
C LYS A 155 -7.47 19.36 0.97
N SER A 156 -8.30 18.87 1.88
CA SER A 156 -8.69 19.56 3.12
C SER A 156 -7.63 19.43 4.24
N ARG A 157 -6.59 18.61 4.04
CA ARG A 157 -5.54 18.29 5.02
C ARG A 157 -6.07 17.93 6.41
N VAL A 158 -7.09 17.07 6.45
CA VAL A 158 -7.85 16.76 7.68
C VAL A 158 -7.19 15.73 8.59
N PHE A 159 -6.19 15.01 8.09
CA PHE A 159 -5.55 13.93 8.83
C PHE A 159 -4.68 14.46 9.98
N GLU A 160 -4.56 13.67 11.04
CA GLU A 160 -3.91 14.02 12.30
C GLU A 160 -2.97 12.89 12.72
N LYS A 161 -1.81 13.26 13.27
CA LYS A 161 -0.87 12.31 13.88
C LYS A 161 -1.50 11.58 15.08
N GLY A 162 -1.08 10.33 15.30
CA GLY A 162 -1.54 9.53 16.43
C GLY A 162 -2.88 8.83 16.20
N ARG A 163 -3.26 8.62 14.94
CA ARG A 163 -4.48 7.92 14.53
C ARG A 163 -4.20 6.93 13.41
N ILE A 164 -5.01 5.87 13.35
CA ILE A 164 -5.10 4.97 12.19
C ILE A 164 -6.41 5.27 11.46
N TYR A 165 -6.33 5.35 10.14
CA TYR A 165 -7.44 5.57 9.25
C TYR A 165 -7.74 4.28 8.50
N LEU A 166 -8.98 3.83 8.62
CA LEU A 166 -9.55 2.67 7.94
C LEU A 166 -10.80 3.10 7.18
N GLN A 167 -11.31 2.24 6.32
CA GLN A 167 -12.52 2.49 5.54
C GLN A 167 -13.43 1.27 5.52
N HIS A 168 -14.68 1.50 5.14
CA HIS A 168 -15.53 0.44 4.65
C HIS A 168 -15.13 0.03 3.22
N GLN A 169 -15.08 -1.27 2.99
CA GLN A 169 -14.85 -1.89 1.69
C GLN A 169 -15.71 -3.15 1.61
N ASP A 170 -16.47 -3.29 0.52
CA ASP A 170 -17.28 -4.48 0.28
C ASP A 170 -16.36 -5.68 -0.04
N PRO A 171 -16.70 -6.90 0.43
CA PRO A 171 -15.89 -8.08 0.16
C PRO A 171 -15.91 -8.47 -1.32
N HIS A 172 -14.84 -9.11 -1.79
CA HIS A 172 -14.65 -9.58 -3.18
C HIS A 172 -15.60 -10.71 -3.64
N ASN A 173 -16.67 -11.03 -2.89
CA ASN A 173 -17.71 -11.95 -3.33
C ASN A 173 -18.79 -11.19 -4.11
N ILE A 174 -18.49 -10.96 -5.38
CA ILE A 174 -19.22 -10.01 -6.22
C ILE A 174 -20.42 -10.69 -6.91
N HIS A 175 -21.58 -10.05 -6.81
CA HIS A 175 -22.77 -10.37 -7.59
C HIS A 175 -23.26 -9.11 -8.29
N ASP A 176 -23.89 -9.23 -9.46
CA ASP A 176 -24.54 -8.09 -10.10
C ASP A 176 -25.88 -7.77 -9.41
N PRO A 177 -26.22 -6.49 -9.16
CA PRO A 177 -25.39 -5.30 -9.40
C PRO A 177 -24.23 -5.18 -8.39
N LEU A 178 -23.09 -4.69 -8.87
CA LEU A 178 -21.90 -4.43 -8.05
C LEU A 178 -22.25 -3.55 -6.84
N PRO A 179 -21.70 -3.83 -5.65
CA PRO A 179 -21.87 -2.96 -4.51
C PRO A 179 -21.06 -1.65 -4.70
N PRO A 180 -21.39 -0.57 -3.97
CA PRO A 180 -20.89 0.78 -4.29
C PRO A 180 -19.37 0.95 -4.22
N SER A 181 -18.68 0.18 -3.38
CA SER A 181 -17.22 0.26 -3.24
C SER A 181 -16.46 -0.68 -4.18
N ILE A 182 -17.13 -1.27 -5.17
CA ILE A 182 -16.54 -2.11 -6.21
C ILE A 182 -16.79 -1.49 -7.58
N VAL A 183 -15.74 -1.32 -8.38
CA VAL A 183 -15.80 -0.64 -9.68
C VAL A 183 -15.33 -1.52 -10.81
N ARG A 184 -16.04 -1.52 -11.93
CA ARG A 184 -15.60 -2.17 -13.17
C ARG A 184 -15.07 -1.12 -14.12
N LEU A 185 -13.76 -1.15 -14.36
CA LEU A 185 -13.09 -0.21 -15.26
C LEU A 185 -12.63 -0.90 -16.55
N PRO A 186 -12.73 -0.21 -17.70
CA PRO A 186 -12.14 -0.73 -18.93
C PRO A 186 -10.61 -0.70 -18.84
N SER A 187 -9.96 -1.45 -19.74
CA SER A 187 -8.54 -1.23 -20.00
C SER A 187 -8.35 0.17 -20.59
N PHE A 188 -7.45 0.97 -20.02
CA PHE A 188 -7.19 2.35 -20.43
C PHE A 188 -8.41 3.26 -20.29
N ALA A 189 -9.00 3.30 -19.09
CA ALA A 189 -9.99 4.31 -18.76
C ALA A 189 -9.43 5.71 -19.02
N ASP A 190 -10.24 6.59 -19.60
CA ASP A 190 -9.89 8.01 -19.68
C ASP A 190 -10.05 8.70 -18.32
N ASP A 191 -9.53 9.92 -18.21
CA ASP A 191 -9.50 10.67 -16.95
C ASP A 191 -10.92 10.88 -16.38
N ASP A 192 -11.93 11.11 -17.23
CA ASP A 192 -13.31 11.33 -16.77
C ASP A 192 -13.93 10.04 -16.22
N VAL A 193 -13.76 8.92 -16.91
CA VAL A 193 -14.23 7.60 -16.45
C VAL A 193 -13.54 7.22 -15.15
N LEU A 194 -12.21 7.37 -15.08
CA LEU A 194 -11.43 6.97 -13.93
C LEU A 194 -11.70 7.84 -12.70
N TYR A 195 -11.76 9.17 -12.87
CA TYR A 195 -12.06 10.12 -11.80
C TYR A 195 -13.42 9.86 -11.16
N ASN A 196 -14.43 9.59 -11.99
CA ASN A 196 -15.81 9.39 -11.52
C ASN A 196 -16.13 7.93 -11.15
N ALA A 197 -15.20 6.99 -11.31
CA ALA A 197 -15.43 5.57 -11.06
C ALA A 197 -15.83 5.30 -9.61
N CYS A 198 -15.16 5.97 -8.66
CA CYS A 198 -15.36 5.80 -7.22
C CYS A 198 -16.06 7.01 -6.60
N ALA A 199 -17.19 7.41 -7.19
CA ALA A 199 -18.03 8.49 -6.69
C ALA A 199 -18.96 8.01 -5.57
N LEU A 200 -18.43 7.89 -4.35
CA LEU A 200 -19.17 7.42 -3.16
C LEU A 200 -20.09 8.50 -2.55
N GLY A 201 -20.70 9.31 -3.42
CA GLY A 201 -21.66 10.39 -3.16
C GLY A 201 -21.07 11.81 -3.17
N ASP A 202 -21.92 12.78 -2.86
CA ASP A 202 -21.61 14.21 -2.96
C ASP A 202 -20.48 14.67 -2.01
N GLN A 203 -19.77 15.71 -2.44
CA GLN A 203 -18.62 16.30 -1.76
C GLN A 203 -18.83 17.79 -1.43
N ASP A 204 -18.43 18.17 -0.22
CA ASP A 204 -18.14 19.56 0.15
C ASP A 204 -16.63 19.81 -0.04
N TRP A 205 -16.24 20.14 -1.27
CA TRP A 205 -14.84 20.21 -1.68
C TRP A 205 -14.04 21.25 -0.89
N GLY A 206 -12.93 20.81 -0.28
CA GLY A 206 -12.03 21.63 0.54
C GLY A 206 -12.45 21.75 2.01
N ASN A 207 -13.60 21.17 2.40
CA ASN A 207 -14.13 21.23 3.77
C ASN A 207 -14.46 19.84 4.33
N TYR A 208 -13.72 18.81 3.93
CA TYR A 208 -13.98 17.44 4.39
C TYR A 208 -13.94 17.37 5.92
N LYS A 209 -14.81 16.54 6.51
CA LYS A 209 -14.84 16.31 7.96
C LYS A 209 -14.73 14.83 8.22
N LEU A 210 -13.66 14.45 8.91
CA LEU A 210 -13.48 13.07 9.33
C LEU A 210 -14.54 12.67 10.36
N PRO A 211 -14.97 11.39 10.34
CA PRO A 211 -15.70 10.80 11.44
C PRO A 211 -14.94 10.94 12.76
N LYS A 212 -15.67 10.91 13.87
CA LYS A 212 -15.04 10.87 15.20
C LYS A 212 -14.25 9.57 15.35
N PRO A 213 -13.09 9.60 16.02
CA PRO A 213 -12.39 8.38 16.37
C PRO A 213 -13.27 7.43 17.20
N MET A 214 -13.07 6.13 17.04
CA MET A 214 -13.81 5.07 17.71
C MET A 214 -12.86 4.09 18.39
N ASN A 215 -13.39 3.40 19.40
CA ASN A 215 -12.69 2.31 20.06
C ASN A 215 -12.91 1.00 19.27
N VAL A 216 -11.82 0.27 19.07
CA VAL A 216 -11.85 -1.05 18.48
C VAL A 216 -12.12 -2.09 19.57
N THR A 217 -13.13 -2.93 19.36
CA THR A 217 -13.57 -3.98 20.28
C THR A 217 -13.67 -5.31 19.55
N VAL A 218 -13.81 -6.41 20.29
CA VAL A 218 -13.98 -7.74 19.68
C VAL A 218 -15.29 -7.85 18.90
N GLU A 219 -16.29 -7.04 19.24
CA GLU A 219 -17.59 -7.02 18.57
C GLU A 219 -17.54 -6.28 17.23
N ASN A 220 -16.64 -5.31 17.04
CA ASN A 220 -16.59 -4.49 15.83
C ASN A 220 -15.35 -4.69 14.96
N ILE A 221 -14.32 -5.41 15.43
CA ILE A 221 -13.06 -5.55 14.70
C ILE A 221 -13.25 -6.11 13.30
N LEU A 222 -14.09 -7.13 13.12
CA LEU A 222 -14.32 -7.70 11.80
C LEU A 222 -15.03 -6.71 10.87
N ASP A 223 -15.97 -5.92 11.37
CA ASP A 223 -16.66 -4.92 10.54
C ASP A 223 -15.74 -3.80 10.04
N ILE A 224 -14.71 -3.46 10.82
CA ILE A 224 -13.83 -2.30 10.52
C ILE A 224 -12.50 -2.67 9.86
N ALA A 225 -12.05 -3.91 10.07
CA ALA A 225 -10.71 -4.34 9.68
C ALA A 225 -10.73 -5.46 8.65
N ASP A 226 -11.88 -6.08 8.39
CA ASP A 226 -12.05 -6.89 7.17
C ASP A 226 -11.83 -5.98 5.95
N GLN A 227 -11.09 -6.49 4.96
CA GLN A 227 -10.62 -5.74 3.79
C GLN A 227 -9.72 -4.51 4.08
N ALA A 228 -9.17 -4.37 5.29
CA ALA A 228 -8.25 -3.25 5.61
C ALA A 228 -6.95 -3.23 4.78
N GLY A 229 -6.65 -4.30 4.06
CA GLY A 229 -5.53 -4.36 3.11
C GLY A 229 -5.68 -3.37 1.95
N ASP A 230 -6.91 -3.02 1.57
CA ASP A 230 -7.21 -2.05 0.51
C ASP A 230 -6.97 -0.61 0.96
N PHE A 231 -7.14 -0.33 2.26
CA PHE A 231 -6.83 0.98 2.81
C PHE A 231 -6.50 0.92 4.29
N THR A 232 -5.22 1.12 4.60
CA THR A 232 -4.76 1.45 5.96
C THR A 232 -3.81 2.63 5.88
N MET A 233 -4.12 3.71 6.60
CA MET A 233 -3.28 4.92 6.60
C MET A 233 -3.00 5.42 8.01
N ALA A 234 -1.82 5.98 8.22
CA ALA A 234 -1.47 6.69 9.44
C ALA A 234 -0.37 7.72 9.17
N HIS A 235 -0.12 8.60 10.13
CA HIS A 235 1.06 9.44 10.11
C HIS A 235 2.33 8.57 10.20
N ARG A 236 3.42 8.98 9.54
CA ARG A 236 4.68 8.21 9.50
C ARG A 236 5.21 7.77 10.87
N ASP A 237 5.19 8.67 11.84
CA ASP A 237 5.59 8.36 13.22
C ASP A 237 4.62 7.40 13.93
N THR A 238 3.35 7.41 13.54
CA THR A 238 2.34 6.50 14.11
C THR A 238 2.58 5.07 13.64
N TRP A 239 2.99 4.86 12.39
CA TRP A 239 3.39 3.54 11.88
C TRP A 239 4.58 2.92 12.63
N GLN A 240 5.50 3.76 13.12
CA GLN A 240 6.72 3.30 13.82
C GLN A 240 6.43 2.73 15.21
N ILE A 241 5.33 3.13 15.85
CA ILE A 241 4.98 2.68 17.21
C ILE A 241 4.75 1.16 17.25
N PRO A 242 3.82 0.59 16.45
CA PRO A 242 3.66 -0.87 16.33
C PRO A 242 4.66 -1.52 15.38
N ARG A 243 5.55 -0.74 14.73
CA ARG A 243 6.54 -1.24 13.76
C ARG A 243 5.88 -2.01 12.60
N GLY A 244 4.84 -1.41 12.02
CA GLY A 244 4.12 -1.96 10.86
C GLY A 244 3.55 -3.36 11.08
N TYR A 245 3.40 -4.11 9.98
CA TYR A 245 2.87 -5.48 9.97
C TYR A 245 3.92 -6.47 10.50
N ARG A 246 3.53 -7.56 11.15
CA ARG A 246 4.53 -8.54 11.64
C ARG A 246 5.17 -9.34 10.49
N GLU A 247 6.50 -9.38 10.46
CA GLU A 247 7.33 -9.96 9.38
C GLU A 247 7.66 -11.43 9.64
N GLU A 248 6.65 -12.28 9.57
CA GLU A 248 6.78 -13.72 9.88
C GLU A 248 6.44 -14.59 8.66
N GLY A 249 6.39 -14.00 7.46
CA GLY A 249 6.03 -14.65 6.22
C GLY A 249 4.55 -15.02 6.11
N GLY A 250 3.69 -14.37 6.90
CA GLY A 250 2.24 -14.54 6.84
C GLY A 250 1.66 -13.88 5.59
N VAL A 251 0.56 -14.42 5.09
CA VAL A 251 -0.07 -14.01 3.81
C VAL A 251 -1.52 -13.57 3.95
N ALA A 252 -2.13 -13.81 5.12
CA ALA A 252 -3.52 -13.43 5.40
C ALA A 252 -3.65 -12.95 6.85
N TRP A 253 -4.69 -12.17 7.13
CA TRP A 253 -5.05 -11.66 8.47
C TRP A 253 -4.03 -10.72 9.12
N MET A 254 -2.96 -10.34 8.41
CA MET A 254 -1.92 -9.47 8.96
C MET A 254 -2.42 -8.05 9.23
N ASP A 255 -3.38 -7.54 8.44
CA ASP A 255 -3.97 -6.21 8.66
C ASP A 255 -4.77 -6.15 9.96
N ILE A 256 -5.62 -7.15 10.20
CA ILE A 256 -6.39 -7.26 11.46
C ILE A 256 -5.44 -7.41 12.65
N GLU A 257 -4.39 -8.22 12.51
CA GLU A 257 -3.38 -8.36 13.56
C GLU A 257 -2.68 -7.02 13.87
N PHE A 258 -2.29 -6.27 12.83
CA PHE A 258 -1.70 -4.94 12.96
C PHE A 258 -2.65 -3.98 13.68
N ILE A 259 -3.92 -3.90 13.25
CA ILE A 259 -4.93 -3.01 13.81
C ILE A 259 -5.12 -3.32 15.29
N CYS A 260 -5.35 -4.60 15.64
CA CYS A 260 -5.51 -5.02 17.03
C CYS A 260 -4.26 -4.71 17.88
N THR A 261 -3.07 -4.90 17.33
CA THR A 261 -1.83 -4.56 18.03
C THR A 261 -1.75 -3.06 18.29
N ALA A 262 -1.99 -2.24 17.28
CA ALA A 262 -1.96 -0.78 17.40
C ALA A 262 -3.02 -0.25 18.39
N THR A 263 -4.24 -0.78 18.32
CA THR A 263 -5.36 -0.27 19.13
C THR A 263 -5.34 -0.80 20.55
N TRP A 264 -5.08 -2.09 20.75
CA TRP A 264 -5.20 -2.71 22.07
C TRP A 264 -3.91 -2.69 22.86
N THR A 265 -2.74 -2.65 22.20
CA THR A 265 -1.45 -2.55 22.92
C THR A 265 -1.04 -1.09 23.13
N PHE A 266 -1.16 -0.26 22.09
CA PHE A 266 -0.65 1.11 22.08
C PHE A 266 -1.73 2.18 22.23
N ASP A 267 -2.98 1.78 22.42
CA ASP A 267 -4.11 2.69 22.61
C ASP A 267 -4.25 3.72 21.47
N ILE A 268 -3.84 3.34 20.24
CA ILE A 268 -3.95 4.21 19.05
C ILE A 268 -5.40 4.19 18.56
N PRO A 269 -6.10 5.34 18.53
CA PRO A 269 -7.48 5.39 18.08
C PRO A 269 -7.63 5.20 16.57
N VAL A 270 -8.75 4.59 16.17
CA VAL A 270 -9.12 4.39 14.76
C VAL A 270 -10.16 5.41 14.33
N VAL A 271 -9.99 5.97 13.13
CA VAL A 271 -11.02 6.72 12.40
C VAL A 271 -11.46 5.85 11.24
N TYR A 272 -12.74 5.48 11.23
CA TYR A 272 -13.32 4.58 10.22
C TYR A 272 -14.26 5.36 9.29
N GLU A 273 -13.91 5.45 8.01
CA GLU A 273 -14.72 6.11 6.98
C GLU A 273 -15.70 5.13 6.32
N LYS A 274 -16.97 5.20 6.75
CA LYS A 274 -18.04 4.33 6.23
C LYS A 274 -18.33 4.55 4.76
N ARG A 275 -18.09 5.75 4.23
CA ARG A 275 -18.33 6.02 2.81
C ARG A 275 -17.22 5.51 1.91
N GLY A 276 -16.09 5.01 2.43
CA GLY A 276 -14.95 4.57 1.64
C GLY A 276 -14.02 5.72 1.23
N PHE A 277 -12.72 5.46 1.21
CA PHE A 277 -11.68 6.31 0.62
C PHE A 277 -11.18 5.77 -0.73
N THR A 278 -11.31 4.48 -0.98
CA THR A 278 -11.07 3.82 -2.26
C THR A 278 -12.28 2.97 -2.67
N CYS A 279 -12.26 2.52 -3.92
CA CYS A 279 -13.09 1.44 -4.42
C CYS A 279 -12.18 0.39 -5.06
N HIS A 280 -12.45 -0.87 -4.81
CA HIS A 280 -11.69 -1.96 -5.36
C HIS A 280 -12.11 -2.25 -6.82
N GLN A 281 -11.17 -2.48 -7.73
CA GLN A 281 -11.49 -2.89 -9.10
C GLN A 281 -12.02 -4.34 -9.13
N ASP A 282 -13.14 -4.58 -9.82
CA ASP A 282 -13.70 -5.91 -10.02
C ASP A 282 -12.70 -6.84 -10.73
N HIS A 283 -12.49 -8.03 -10.18
CA HIS A 283 -11.74 -9.12 -10.80
C HIS A 283 -12.12 -10.48 -10.19
N GLU A 284 -11.80 -11.56 -10.90
CA GLU A 284 -11.96 -12.91 -10.37
C GLU A 284 -11.09 -13.12 -9.14
N ASN A 285 -11.64 -13.71 -8.08
CA ASN A 285 -10.90 -14.04 -6.87
C ASN A 285 -10.02 -15.28 -7.09
N ILE A 286 -8.86 -15.10 -7.72
CA ILE A 286 -7.93 -16.21 -8.04
C ILE A 286 -7.41 -16.90 -6.76
N TRP A 287 -7.45 -16.22 -5.61
CA TRP A 287 -6.97 -16.75 -4.33
C TRP A 287 -7.88 -17.85 -3.76
N GLU A 288 -9.19 -17.81 -4.02
CA GLU A 288 -10.12 -18.89 -3.65
C GLU A 288 -9.75 -20.23 -4.29
N PHE A 289 -9.09 -20.19 -5.45
CA PHE A 289 -8.63 -21.39 -6.15
C PHE A 289 -7.26 -21.89 -5.70
N ASN A 290 -6.57 -21.18 -4.78
CA ASN A 290 -5.28 -21.58 -4.20
C ASN A 290 -5.28 -21.53 -2.66
N PRO A 291 -6.16 -22.29 -1.98
CA PRO A 291 -6.27 -22.26 -0.51
C PRO A 291 -4.99 -22.70 0.20
N GLU A 292 -4.14 -23.50 -0.44
CA GLU A 292 -2.82 -23.90 0.10
C GLU A 292 -1.87 -22.71 0.29
N ARG A 293 -2.12 -21.58 -0.39
CA ARG A 293 -1.38 -20.33 -0.23
C ARG A 293 -1.94 -19.44 0.87
N VAL A 294 -3.09 -19.77 1.46
CA VAL A 294 -3.67 -19.04 2.60
C VAL A 294 -3.15 -19.66 3.89
N THR A 295 -1.97 -19.22 4.34
CA THR A 295 -1.43 -19.62 5.64
C THR A 295 -1.91 -18.66 6.72
N ASP A 296 -2.95 -19.07 7.44
CA ASP A 296 -3.44 -18.36 8.62
C ASP A 296 -2.41 -18.37 9.76
N ASN A 297 -2.39 -17.30 10.54
CA ASN A 297 -1.59 -17.13 11.75
C ASN A 297 -2.22 -17.88 12.93
N LYS A 298 -2.25 -19.22 12.86
CA LYS A 298 -2.87 -20.10 13.87
C LYS A 298 -2.30 -19.99 15.30
N ASN A 299 -1.17 -19.30 15.47
CA ASN A 299 -0.48 -19.15 16.76
C ASN A 299 -0.73 -17.79 17.43
N ILE A 300 -1.57 -16.92 16.85
CA ILE A 300 -1.88 -15.62 17.43
C ILE A 300 -3.09 -15.74 18.37
N LYS A 301 -2.88 -15.28 19.60
CA LYS A 301 -3.91 -15.27 20.65
C LYS A 301 -4.43 -13.86 20.83
N MET A 302 -5.45 -13.52 20.05
CA MET A 302 -6.04 -12.16 20.01
C MET A 302 -6.57 -11.70 21.37
N ASP A 303 -7.10 -12.64 22.16
CA ASP A 303 -7.60 -12.37 23.51
C ASP A 303 -6.48 -11.96 24.48
N GLU A 304 -5.28 -12.55 24.35
CA GLU A 304 -4.10 -12.18 25.13
C GLU A 304 -3.53 -10.82 24.69
N ILE A 305 -3.63 -10.44 23.40
CA ILE A 305 -3.29 -9.09 22.93
C ILE A 305 -4.24 -8.06 23.55
N MET A 306 -5.55 -8.33 23.51
CA MET A 306 -6.58 -7.45 24.08
C MET A 306 -6.36 -7.19 25.58
N ARG A 307 -5.97 -8.23 26.34
CA ARG A 307 -5.67 -8.11 27.77
C ARG A 307 -4.28 -7.51 28.06
N LYS A 308 -3.53 -7.10 27.02
CA LYS A 308 -2.13 -6.64 27.12
C LYS A 308 -1.19 -7.67 27.76
N GLU A 309 -1.54 -8.95 27.69
CA GLU A 309 -0.76 -10.07 28.23
C GLU A 309 0.34 -10.53 27.26
N LYS A 310 0.09 -10.39 25.96
CA LYS A 310 1.07 -10.66 24.90
C LYS A 310 1.07 -9.57 23.85
N ILE A 311 2.23 -9.39 23.27
CA ILE A 311 2.48 -8.40 22.23
C ILE A 311 3.27 -9.11 21.12
N TYR A 312 2.74 -9.08 19.90
CA TYR A 312 3.39 -9.66 18.72
C TYR A 312 3.89 -8.52 17.84
N LEU A 313 5.16 -8.18 17.98
CA LEU A 313 5.79 -7.06 17.27
C LEU A 313 7.08 -7.51 16.60
N ASN A 314 7.43 -6.80 15.52
CA ASN A 314 8.78 -6.87 14.97
C ASN A 314 9.80 -6.47 16.04
N LYS A 315 10.89 -7.22 16.12
CA LYS A 315 11.97 -6.93 17.08
C LYS A 315 12.62 -5.60 16.74
N GLU A 316 13.18 -4.96 17.77
CA GLU A 316 13.92 -3.73 17.58
C GLU A 316 15.14 -3.98 16.68
N GLY A 317 15.35 -3.11 15.70
CA GLY A 317 16.40 -3.29 14.68
C GLY A 317 16.14 -4.42 13.68
N GLN A 318 14.91 -4.97 13.61
CA GLN A 318 14.53 -6.01 12.66
C GLN A 318 13.27 -5.67 11.86
N TRP A 319 12.77 -4.43 11.92
CA TRP A 319 11.61 -4.02 11.14
C TRP A 319 12.05 -3.56 9.74
N ALA A 320 11.34 -3.99 8.70
CA ALA A 320 11.51 -3.52 7.33
C ALA A 320 12.95 -3.65 6.84
N LEU A 321 13.53 -4.84 6.97
CA LEU A 321 14.90 -5.19 6.55
C LEU A 321 16.04 -4.56 7.37
N GLN A 322 15.77 -3.97 8.54
CA GLN A 322 16.82 -3.39 9.41
C GLN A 322 17.91 -4.41 9.83
N GLN A 323 17.58 -5.69 9.83
CA GLN A 323 18.46 -6.81 10.15
C GLN A 323 19.42 -7.19 9.02
N LEU A 324 19.25 -6.65 7.81
CA LEU A 324 20.07 -6.97 6.63
C LEU A 324 20.94 -5.79 6.23
N ASP A 325 22.11 -6.08 5.66
CA ASP A 325 22.86 -5.10 4.86
C ASP A 325 22.20 -4.96 3.48
N ILE A 326 21.16 -4.12 3.42
CA ILE A 326 20.32 -3.96 2.23
C ILE A 326 21.10 -3.48 0.99
N TRP A 327 22.25 -2.82 1.15
CA TRP A 327 23.13 -2.46 0.03
C TRP A 327 23.82 -3.71 -0.54
N GLU A 328 24.48 -4.50 0.30
CA GLU A 328 25.15 -5.75 -0.11
C GLU A 328 24.17 -6.84 -0.56
N TYR A 329 22.91 -6.72 -0.14
CA TYR A 329 21.83 -7.57 -0.62
C TYR A 329 21.20 -7.08 -1.94
N GLY A 330 21.60 -5.90 -2.43
CA GLY A 330 21.22 -5.39 -3.74
C GLY A 330 19.84 -4.75 -3.80
N LEU A 331 19.33 -4.19 -2.69
CA LEU A 331 18.09 -3.43 -2.69
C LEU A 331 18.20 -2.26 -3.69
N GLY A 332 17.35 -2.23 -4.70
CA GLY A 332 17.34 -1.16 -5.70
C GLY A 332 16.44 0.00 -5.28
N CYS A 333 16.76 1.20 -5.74
CA CYS A 333 15.89 2.37 -5.61
C CYS A 333 16.02 3.25 -6.86
N ILE A 334 14.90 3.75 -7.37
CA ILE A 334 14.86 4.75 -8.44
C ILE A 334 13.75 5.75 -8.16
N GLU A 335 14.06 7.04 -8.35
CA GLU A 335 13.13 8.16 -8.19
C GLU A 335 13.01 8.93 -9.51
N PHE A 336 11.79 9.33 -9.88
CA PHE A 336 11.51 10.05 -11.12
C PHE A 336 10.19 10.82 -11.06
N LYS A 337 9.99 11.77 -11.99
CA LYS A 337 8.81 12.67 -12.03
C LYS A 337 7.81 12.34 -13.15
N GLY A 338 7.77 11.09 -13.59
CA GLY A 338 7.01 10.68 -14.77
C GLY A 338 7.65 11.12 -16.09
N GLY A 339 6.93 10.88 -17.19
CA GLY A 339 7.44 10.95 -18.56
C GLY A 339 7.85 9.57 -19.09
N LEU A 340 8.27 9.52 -20.35
CA LEU A 340 8.88 8.31 -20.88
C LEU A 340 10.25 8.15 -20.21
N CYS A 341 10.43 7.08 -19.44
CA CYS A 341 11.74 6.70 -18.90
C CYS A 341 12.64 6.33 -20.09
N TRP A 342 13.46 7.26 -20.59
CA TRP A 342 14.43 7.01 -21.65
C TRP A 342 15.86 7.30 -21.19
#